data_AF-A0A351ESL5-F1
#
_entry.id   AF-A0A351ESL5-F1
#
_cell.length_a   1.000
_cell.length_b   1.000
_cell.length_c   1.000
_cell.angle_alpha   90.00
_cell.angle_beta   90.00
_cell.angle_gamma   90.00
#
_symmetry.space_group_name_H-M   'P 1'
#
loop_
_entity.id
_entity.type
_entity.pdbx_description
1 polymer ?
#
loop_
_entity_poly.entity_id
_entity_poly.type
_entity_poly.pdbx_seq_one_letter_code
_entity_poly.pdbx_strand_id
1 'polypeptide(L)' 'MSADGPHIAIIGGGPAGLMAAERLAGAGLRVTIYEHKRSVGRKFLLAGRGGLNITHGESLEDLLGRYGDRRAFLE' A
#
# COMPACT_ATOMS: atom_id res chain seq x y z
N MET A 1 21.04 0.72 -16.31
CA MET A 1 20.23 1.61 -15.45
C MET A 1 21.05 2.86 -15.17
N SER A 2 20.72 3.96 -15.83
CA SER A 2 21.32 5.27 -15.56
C SER A 2 20.87 5.74 -14.16
N ALA A 3 21.83 6.22 -13.37
CA ALA A 3 21.65 6.53 -11.94
C ALA A 3 20.95 7.87 -11.66
N ASP A 4 20.46 8.57 -12.69
CA ASP A 4 19.96 9.95 -12.62
C ASP A 4 18.45 10.09 -12.43
N GLY A 5 17.74 8.99 -12.13
CA GLY A 5 16.32 9.04 -11.77
C GLY A 5 16.10 9.63 -10.37
N PRO A 6 14.96 10.28 -10.10
CA PRO A 6 14.65 10.79 -8.77
C PRO A 6 14.68 9.67 -7.73
N HIS A 7 15.27 9.96 -6.58
CA HIS A 7 15.25 9.07 -5.42
C HIS A 7 14.02 9.41 -4.56
N ILE A 8 13.15 8.42 -4.38
CA ILE A 8 11.87 8.58 -3.68
C ILE A 8 11.98 8.02 -2.27
N ALA A 9 11.63 8.85 -1.28
CA ALA A 9 11.46 8.43 0.10
C ALA A 9 9.99 8.14 0.40
N ILE A 10 9.70 6.95 0.94
CA ILE A 10 8.37 6.56 1.42
C ILE A 10 8.41 6.49 2.94
N ILE A 11 7.51 7.21 3.61
CA ILE A 11 7.40 7.21 5.07
C ILE A 11 6.26 6.27 5.48
N GLY A 12 6.62 5.16 6.11
CA GLY A 12 5.71 4.11 6.58
C GLY A 12 5.79 2.83 5.75
N GLY A 13 6.13 1.72 6.40
CA GLY A 13 6.17 0.37 5.83
C GLY A 13 4.85 -0.39 5.93
N GLY A 14 3.72 0.31 5.84
CA GLY A 14 2.39 -0.30 5.79
C GLY A 14 2.01 -0.80 4.38
N PRO A 15 0.80 -1.36 4.19
CA PRO A 15 0.40 -1.90 2.88
C PRO A 15 0.41 -0.84 1.78
N ALA A 16 -0.04 0.39 2.06
CA ALA A 16 -0.01 1.50 1.11
C ALA A 16 1.43 1.87 0.69
N GLY A 17 2.34 1.99 1.67
CA GLY A 17 3.75 2.32 1.39
C GLY A 17 4.48 1.21 0.64
N LEU A 18 4.20 -0.05 0.96
CA LEU A 18 4.76 -1.21 0.25
C LEU A 18 4.24 -1.30 -1.19
N MET A 19 2.94 -1.09 -1.42
CA MET A 19 2.35 -1.05 -2.77
C MET A 19 2.94 0.09 -3.60
N ALA A 20 3.10 1.28 -3.02
CA ALA A 20 3.74 2.41 -3.70
C ALA A 20 5.20 2.10 -4.06
N ALA A 21 5.96 1.50 -3.13
CA ALA A 21 7.34 1.13 -3.37
C ALA A 21 7.49 0.11 -4.50
N GLU A 22 6.62 -0.90 -4.53
CA GLU A 22 6.60 -1.92 -5.58
C GLU A 22 6.39 -1.28 -6.96
N ARG A 23 5.37 -0.43 -7.11
CA ARG A 23 5.08 0.25 -8.37
C ARG A 23 6.23 1.13 -8.85
N LEU A 24 6.81 1.91 -7.96
CA LEU A 24 7.90 2.83 -8.27
C LEU A 24 9.21 2.10 -8.59
N ALA A 25 9.55 1.05 -7.83
CA ALA A 25 10.71 0.21 -8.10
C ALA A 25 10.55 -0.56 -9.41
N GLY A 26 9.34 -1.05 -9.71
CA GLY A 26 9.00 -1.68 -11.00
C GLY A 26 9.15 -0.74 -12.19
N ALA A 27 8.98 0.57 -11.98
CA ALA A 27 9.26 1.61 -12.98
C ALA A 27 10.76 1.97 -13.09
N GLY A 28 11.65 1.27 -12.38
CA GLY A 28 13.10 1.50 -12.40
C GLY A 28 13.59 2.66 -11.52
N LEU A 29 12.72 3.22 -10.68
CA LEU A 29 13.08 4.33 -9.79
C LEU A 29 13.76 3.82 -8.52
N ARG A 30 14.66 4.64 -7.97
CA ARG A 30 15.28 4.36 -6.68
C ARG A 30 14.31 4.73 -5.56
N VAL A 31 14.03 3.77 -4.67
CA VAL A 31 13.08 3.95 -3.57
C VAL A 31 13.73 3.56 -2.24
N THR A 32 13.48 4.35 -1.20
CA THR A 32 13.82 3.99 0.19
C THR A 32 12.57 4.11 1.05
N ILE A 33 12.27 3.06 1.81
CA ILE A 33 11.16 3.03 2.77
C ILE A 33 11.72 3.28 4.17
N TYR A 34 11.17 4.27 4.86
CA TYR A 34 11.46 4.56 6.25
C TYR A 34 10.31 4.04 7.10
N GLU A 35 10.57 3.06 7.96
CA GLU A 35 9.61 2.52 8.92
C GLU A 35 10.17 2.70 10.33
N HIS A 36 9.33 3.18 11.24
CA HIS A 36 9.70 3.40 12.63
C HIS A 36 9.83 2.08 13.41
N LYS A 37 9.05 1.06 13.05
CA LYS A 37 9.09 -0.26 13.69
C LYS A 37 10.19 -1.16 13.09
N ARG A 38 10.56 -2.20 13.85
CA ARG A 38 11.61 -3.17 13.48
C ARG A 38 11.29 -3.98 12.22
N SER A 39 10.01 -4.09 11.85
CA SER A 39 9.56 -4.81 10.65
C SER A 39 8.43 -4.07 9.94
N VAL A 40 8.41 -4.19 8.61
CA VAL A 40 7.32 -3.69 7.77
C VAL A 40 6.07 -4.55 7.90
N GLY A 41 4.92 -4.01 7.50
CA GLY A 41 3.67 -4.75 7.40
C GLY A 41 3.12 -5.27 8.73
N ARG A 42 3.68 -4.91 9.89
CA ARG A 42 3.36 -5.57 11.16
C ARG A 42 1.86 -5.58 11.50
N LYS A 43 1.14 -4.46 11.30
CA LYS A 43 -0.32 -4.41 11.48
C LYS A 43 -1.05 -5.18 10.37
N PHE A 44 -0.55 -5.11 9.14
CA PHE A 44 -1.14 -5.76 7.98
C PHE A 44 -1.08 -7.29 8.06
N LEU A 45 0.05 -7.84 8.52
CA LEU A 45 0.24 -9.27 8.74
C LEU A 45 -0.63 -9.82 9.89
N LEU A 46 -1.09 -8.95 10.79
CA LEU A 46 -2.03 -9.29 11.86
C LEU A 46 -3.49 -9.04 11.49
N ALA A 47 -3.77 -8.45 10.33
CA ALA A 47 -5.12 -8.16 9.88
C ALA A 47 -5.91 -9.46 9.71
N GLY A 48 -7.12 -9.52 10.27
CA GLY A 48 -7.94 -10.74 10.30
C GLY A 48 -7.53 -11.76 11.38
N ARG A 49 -6.77 -11.35 12.40
CA ARG A 49 -6.32 -12.11 13.59
C ARG A 49 -5.59 -13.44 13.37
N GLY A 50 -5.45 -13.93 12.14
CA GLY A 50 -4.71 -15.16 11.78
C GLY A 50 -4.97 -15.68 10.36
N GLY A 51 -5.94 -15.11 9.63
CA GLY A 51 -6.31 -15.56 8.28
C GLY A 51 -6.04 -14.55 7.16
N LEU A 52 -5.15 -13.56 7.35
CA LEU A 52 -4.74 -12.51 6.39
C LEU A 52 -5.93 -11.90 5.60
N ASN A 53 -6.63 -10.94 6.18
CA ASN A 53 -7.62 -10.16 5.41
C ASN A 53 -6.92 -9.16 4.48
N ILE A 54 -6.58 -9.61 3.27
CA ILE A 54 -5.81 -8.84 2.27
C ILE A 54 -6.72 -7.92 1.45
N THR A 55 -7.86 -8.43 0.98
CA THR A 55 -8.78 -7.73 0.07
C THR A 55 -10.18 -8.31 0.17
N HIS A 56 -11.16 -7.58 -0.34
CA HIS A 56 -12.49 -8.10 -0.66
C HIS A 56 -12.56 -8.53 -2.13
N GLY A 57 -13.33 -9.59 -2.42
CA GLY A 57 -13.55 -10.13 -3.77
C GLY A 57 -14.97 -9.88 -4.30
N GLU A 58 -15.69 -8.94 -3.71
CA GLU A 58 -17.02 -8.52 -4.16
C GLU A 58 -16.93 -7.60 -5.39
N SER A 59 -18.08 -7.22 -5.97
CA SER A 59 -18.11 -6.30 -7.10
C SER A 59 -17.61 -4.90 -6.69
N LEU A 60 -17.15 -4.10 -7.66
CA LEU A 60 -16.72 -2.72 -7.39
C LEU A 60 -17.87 -1.89 -6.79
N GLU A 61 -19.09 -2.07 -7.28
CA GLU A 61 -20.28 -1.36 -6.77
C GLU A 61 -20.55 -1.70 -5.30
N ASP A 62 -20.55 -3.00 -4.95
CA ASP A 62 -20.75 -3.45 -3.58
C ASP A 62 -19.63 -2.93 -2.65
N LEU A 63 -18.39 -2.95 -3.14
CA LEU A 63 -17.23 -2.45 -2.41
C LEU A 63 -17.33 -0.94 -2.16
N LEU A 64 -17.68 -0.15 -3.18
CA LEU A 64 -17.85 1.31 -3.08
C LEU A 64 -18.96 1.67 -2.08
N GLY A 65 -20.04 0.89 -2.04
CA GLY A 65 -21.12 1.05 -1.06
C GLY A 65 -20.66 0.99 0.40
N ARG A 66 -19.57 0.26 0.72
CA ARG A 66 -19.03 0.14 2.08
C ARG A 66 -18.35 1.41 2.61
N TYR A 67 -18.03 2.36 1.75
CA TYR A 67 -17.34 3.60 2.13
C TYR A 67 -18.29 4.75 2.51
N GLY A 68 -19.61 4.52 2.46
CA GLY A 68 -20.64 5.50 2.86
C GLY A 68 -20.46 6.84 2.15
N ASP A 69 -20.52 7.95 2.89
CA ASP A 69 -20.40 9.31 2.35
C ASP A 69 -19.08 9.57 1.63
N ARG A 70 -18.03 8.76 1.89
CA ARG A 70 -16.74 8.87 1.20
C ARG A 70 -16.72 8.19 -0.18
N ARG A 71 -17.79 7.50 -0.58
CA ARG A 71 -17.91 6.87 -1.91
C ARG A 71 -17.59 7.86 -3.03
N ALA A 72 -18.15 9.07 -2.99
CA ALA A 72 -17.96 10.07 -4.04
C ALA A 72 -16.50 10.54 -4.24
N PHE A 73 -15.61 10.27 -3.28
CA PHE A 73 -14.18 10.54 -3.42
C PHE A 73 -13.42 9.41 -4.15
N LEU A 74 -14.01 8.22 -4.23
CA LEU A 74 -13.38 7.00 -4.76
C LEU A 74 -13.81 6.66 -6.20
N GLU A 75 -14.78 7.41 -6.75
CA GLU A 75 -15.26 7.34 -8.14
C GLU A 75 -14.52 8.34 -9.04
#